data_AF-A0A6I4ME94-F1
#
_entry.id   AF-A0A6I4ME94-F1
#
_cell.length_a   1.000
_cell.length_b   1.000
_cell.length_c   1.000
_cell.angle_alpha   90.00
_cell.angle_beta   90.00
_cell.angle_gamma   90.00
#
_symmetry.space_group_name_H-M   'P 1'
#
loop_
_entity.id
_entity.type
_entity.pdbx_description
1 polymer ?
#
loop_
_entity_poly.entity_id
_entity_poly.type
_entity_poly.pdbx_seq_one_letter_code
_entity_poly.pdbx_strand_id
1 'polypeptide(L)'
;MTASLTGEQSDAIREAVAEAVLSAHEKGREGLGGDPDAALLMVAASAVAAEEASRLLRQSITGARAAGHSWEVVGRLLGISRQAAQQRFGAAAAAAKGAVPDDGPTRRVLRPLHAFNEMEALEKEGRRGWHAVDYGYLFHLVEASPDKWEHRRLWWPSRRRRRALEERGWELIVPSDFDSPWAYYKRRLDEPADPD
;
A
#
# COMPACT_ATOMS: atom_id res chain seq x y z
N MET A 1 23.90 7.72 -14.60
CA MET A 1 22.90 8.80 -14.76
C MET A 1 21.60 8.34 -14.15
N THR A 2 21.18 8.94 -13.04
CA THR A 2 19.87 8.70 -12.44
C THR A 2 18.89 9.62 -13.16
N ALA A 3 17.94 9.07 -13.92
CA ALA A 3 16.87 9.88 -14.51
C ALA A 3 16.02 10.45 -13.36
N SER A 4 15.92 11.77 -13.27
CA SER A 4 15.02 12.47 -12.35
C SER A 4 14.08 13.33 -13.17
N LEU A 5 12.84 13.46 -12.70
CA LEU A 5 11.93 14.46 -13.24
C LEU A 5 12.44 15.86 -12.86
N THR A 6 12.23 16.82 -13.76
CA THR A 6 12.36 18.24 -13.45
C THR A 6 11.20 18.71 -12.58
N GLY A 7 11.33 19.88 -11.95
CA GLY A 7 10.23 20.49 -11.20
C GLY A 7 8.98 20.69 -12.08
N GLU A 8 9.18 21.24 -13.28
CA GLU A 8 8.11 21.47 -14.26
C GLU A 8 7.38 20.18 -14.66
N GLN A 9 8.12 19.09 -14.92
CA GLN A 9 7.50 17.79 -15.20
C GLN A 9 6.71 17.25 -14.01
N SER A 10 7.21 17.47 -12.78
CA SER A 10 6.51 17.04 -11.57
C SER A 10 5.21 17.83 -11.36
N ASP A 11 5.24 19.14 -11.60
CA ASP A 11 4.07 20.00 -11.48
C ASP A 11 3.04 19.71 -12.56
N ALA A 12 3.47 19.46 -13.81
CA ALA A 12 2.58 19.04 -14.89
C ALA A 12 1.83 17.74 -14.56
N ILE A 13 2.52 16.76 -13.95
CA ILE A 13 1.87 15.52 -13.48
C ILE A 13 0.86 15.81 -12.38
N ARG A 14 1.22 16.64 -11.39
CA ARG A 14 0.30 17.01 -10.29
C ARG A 14 -0.97 17.69 -10.83
N GLU A 15 -0.80 18.63 -11.75
CA GLU A 15 -1.92 19.34 -12.39
C GLU A 15 -2.82 18.36 -13.16
N ALA A 16 -2.23 17.46 -13.96
CA ALA A 16 -3.00 16.47 -14.71
C ALA A 16 -3.80 15.53 -13.80
N VAL A 17 -3.24 15.11 -12.67
CA VAL A 17 -3.94 14.29 -11.68
C VAL A 17 -5.07 15.08 -11.02
N ALA A 18 -4.84 16.34 -10.64
CA ALA A 18 -5.86 17.20 -10.06
C ALA A 18 -7.03 17.44 -11.03
N GLU A 19 -6.73 17.76 -12.29
CA GLU A 19 -7.71 17.93 -13.35
C GLU A 19 -8.51 16.64 -13.61
N ALA A 20 -7.86 15.48 -13.63
CA ALA A 20 -8.55 14.20 -13.77
C ALA A 20 -9.54 13.96 -12.63
N VAL A 21 -9.14 14.25 -11.39
CA VAL A 21 -10.00 14.12 -10.20
C VAL A 21 -11.16 15.13 -10.24
N LEU A 22 -10.91 16.39 -10.61
CA LEU A 22 -11.94 17.43 -10.73
C LEU A 22 -12.93 17.16 -11.86
N SER A 23 -12.49 16.49 -12.93
CA SER A 23 -13.34 16.15 -14.08
C SER A 23 -14.37 15.05 -13.79
N ALA A 24 -14.23 14.32 -12.68
CA ALA A 24 -15.14 13.23 -12.30
C ALA A 24 -16.58 13.71 -12.00
N HIS A 25 -16.77 15.02 -11.81
CA HIS A 25 -18.09 15.63 -11.61
C HIS A 25 -18.20 16.89 -12.48
N GLU A 26 -19.27 16.97 -13.29
CA GLU A 26 -19.51 18.11 -14.19
C GLU A 26 -19.62 19.44 -13.42
N LYS A 27 -20.14 19.39 -12.18
CA LYS A 27 -20.15 20.53 -11.24
C LYS A 27 -18.96 20.55 -10.28
N GLY A 28 -17.98 19.64 -10.37
CA GLY A 28 -16.78 19.64 -9.51
C GLY A 28 -15.93 20.90 -9.67
N ARG A 29 -16.01 21.55 -10.84
CA ARG A 29 -15.37 22.85 -11.10
C ARG A 29 -16.07 24.04 -10.44
N GLU A 30 -17.38 23.94 -10.12
CA GLU A 30 -18.20 25.07 -9.63
C GLU A 30 -18.88 24.82 -8.25
N GLY A 31 -18.99 23.56 -7.81
CA GLY A 31 -19.93 23.11 -6.78
C GLY A 31 -19.32 22.74 -5.43
N LEU A 32 -18.00 22.84 -5.25
CA LEU A 32 -17.35 22.48 -3.98
C LEU A 32 -17.81 23.33 -2.78
N GLY A 33 -18.36 24.52 -3.04
CA GLY A 33 -18.78 25.45 -1.99
C GLY A 33 -20.21 25.23 -1.45
N GLY A 34 -21.06 24.42 -2.09
CA GLY A 34 -22.50 24.40 -1.79
C GLY A 34 -23.15 23.02 -1.65
N ASP A 35 -22.47 21.95 -2.03
CA ASP A 35 -23.03 20.59 -2.05
C ASP A 35 -22.17 19.62 -1.21
N PRO A 36 -22.66 19.17 -0.04
CA PRO A 36 -21.97 18.17 0.79
C PRO A 36 -21.65 16.86 0.05
N ASP A 37 -22.48 16.44 -0.91
CA ASP A 37 -22.27 15.20 -1.65
C ASP A 37 -21.16 15.35 -2.70
N ALA A 38 -20.92 16.57 -3.19
CA ALA A 38 -19.79 16.85 -4.08
C ALA A 38 -18.44 16.55 -3.40
N ALA A 39 -18.30 16.82 -2.10
CA ALA A 39 -17.08 16.49 -1.36
C ALA A 39 -16.85 14.97 -1.26
N LEU A 40 -17.91 14.18 -1.09
CA LEU A 40 -17.82 12.71 -1.08
C LEU A 40 -17.46 12.16 -2.47
N LEU A 41 -17.99 12.75 -3.54
CA LEU A 41 -17.60 12.42 -4.90
C LEU A 41 -16.12 12.71 -5.16
N MET A 42 -15.58 13.82 -4.66
CA MET A 42 -14.14 14.12 -4.76
C MET A 42 -13.28 13.09 -4.02
N VAL A 43 -13.73 12.60 -2.86
CA VAL A 43 -13.05 11.51 -2.15
C VAL A 43 -13.03 10.24 -3.00
N ALA A 44 -14.17 9.86 -3.58
CA ALA A 44 -14.27 8.69 -4.45
C ALA A 44 -13.38 8.82 -5.70
N ALA A 45 -13.41 9.96 -6.38
CA ALA A 45 -12.57 10.24 -7.55
C ALA A 45 -11.07 10.22 -7.21
N SER A 46 -10.69 10.80 -6.07
CA SER A 46 -9.29 10.77 -5.59
C SER A 46 -8.83 9.34 -5.29
N ALA A 47 -9.71 8.50 -4.72
CA ALA A 47 -9.38 7.09 -4.47
C ALA A 47 -9.08 6.33 -5.77
N VAL A 48 -9.91 6.53 -6.82
CA VAL A 48 -9.66 5.95 -8.15
C VAL A 48 -8.34 6.44 -8.74
N ALA A 49 -8.07 7.74 -8.68
CA ALA A 49 -6.80 8.30 -9.17
C ALA A 49 -5.58 7.71 -8.43
N ALA A 50 -5.67 7.53 -7.11
CA ALA A 50 -4.62 6.92 -6.31
C ALA A 50 -4.38 5.44 -6.65
N GLU A 51 -5.46 4.68 -6.92
CA GLU A 51 -5.36 3.29 -7.38
C GLU A 51 -4.66 3.18 -8.73
N GLU A 52 -5.06 4.02 -9.69
CA GLU A 52 -4.46 4.05 -11.02
C GLU A 52 -3.00 4.50 -11.00
N ALA A 53 -2.65 5.54 -10.25
CA ALA A 53 -1.26 5.95 -10.06
C ALA A 53 -0.42 4.80 -9.45
N SER A 54 -0.97 4.09 -8.47
CA SER A 54 -0.31 2.92 -7.86
C SER A 54 -0.16 1.75 -8.83
N ARG A 55 -1.11 1.56 -9.76
CA ARG A 55 -1.04 0.56 -10.82
C ARG A 55 0.06 0.92 -11.82
N LEU A 56 0.08 2.16 -12.31
CA LEU A 56 1.09 2.66 -13.24
C LEU A 56 2.50 2.60 -12.65
N LEU A 57 2.67 2.97 -11.39
CA LEU A 57 3.97 2.86 -10.70
C LEU A 57 4.51 1.42 -10.73
N ARG A 58 3.66 0.44 -10.40
CA ARG A 58 4.04 -0.98 -10.46
C ARG A 58 4.44 -1.41 -11.87
N GLN A 59 3.67 -1.03 -12.89
CA GLN A 59 3.98 -1.35 -14.29
C GLN A 59 5.31 -0.73 -14.73
N SER A 60 5.56 0.54 -14.38
CA SER A 60 6.82 1.23 -14.67
C SER A 60 8.01 0.56 -13.98
N ILE A 61 7.86 0.13 -12.72
CA ILE A 61 8.89 -0.64 -12.01
C ILE A 61 9.14 -1.99 -12.69
N THR A 62 8.08 -2.71 -13.07
CA THR A 62 8.22 -3.98 -13.82
C THR A 62 8.96 -3.76 -15.15
N GLY A 63 8.64 -2.69 -15.87
CA GLY A 63 9.34 -2.28 -17.09
C GLY A 63 10.82 -1.98 -16.84
N ALA A 64 11.14 -1.19 -15.82
CA ALA A 64 12.51 -0.87 -15.43
C ALA A 64 13.30 -2.13 -15.02
N ARG A 65 12.66 -3.07 -14.30
CA ARG A 65 13.26 -4.36 -13.93
C ARG A 65 13.51 -5.24 -15.16
N ALA A 66 12.57 -5.27 -16.12
CA ALA A 66 12.74 -5.99 -17.37
C ALA A 66 13.87 -5.40 -18.24
N ALA A 67 14.10 -4.09 -18.15
CA ALA A 67 15.22 -3.40 -18.78
C ALA A 67 16.57 -3.57 -18.03
N GLY A 68 16.61 -4.36 -16.95
CA GLY A 68 17.84 -4.71 -16.22
C GLY A 68 18.21 -3.78 -15.07
N HIS A 69 17.40 -2.77 -14.73
CA HIS A 69 17.71 -1.89 -13.59
C HIS A 69 17.58 -2.63 -12.25
N SER A 70 18.54 -2.41 -11.34
CA SER A 70 18.57 -3.10 -10.02
C SER A 70 17.53 -2.53 -9.04
N TRP A 71 17.17 -3.31 -8.02
CA TRP A 71 16.34 -2.85 -6.90
C TRP A 71 16.95 -1.66 -6.14
N GLU A 72 18.27 -1.53 -6.17
CA GLU A 72 18.99 -0.42 -5.55
C GLU A 72 18.76 0.89 -6.33
N VAL A 73 18.75 0.83 -7.67
CA VAL A 73 18.42 1.98 -8.52
C VAL A 73 16.96 2.39 -8.33
N VAL A 74 16.04 1.42 -8.32
CA VAL A 74 14.61 1.68 -8.09
C VAL A 74 14.37 2.28 -6.71
N GLY A 75 14.97 1.70 -5.66
CA GLY A 75 14.86 2.21 -4.30
C GLY A 75 15.35 3.65 -4.19
N ARG A 76 16.54 3.95 -4.73
CA ARG A 76 17.05 5.32 -4.79
C ARG A 76 16.11 6.30 -5.50
N LEU A 77 15.51 5.89 -6.62
CA LEU A 77 14.59 6.74 -7.37
C LEU A 77 13.32 7.05 -6.57
N LEU A 78 12.85 6.08 -5.78
CA LEU A 78 11.68 6.22 -4.92
C LEU A 78 12.00 6.82 -3.55
N GLY A 79 13.26 7.10 -3.25
CA GLY A 79 13.69 7.63 -1.94
C GLY A 79 13.68 6.60 -0.81
N ILE A 80 13.73 5.31 -1.13
CA ILE A 80 13.60 4.20 -0.17
C ILE A 80 14.78 3.23 -0.25
N SER A 81 14.92 2.36 0.74
CA SER A 81 15.99 1.36 0.73
C SER A 81 15.79 0.30 -0.36
N ARG A 82 16.88 -0.33 -0.81
CA ARG A 82 16.82 -1.47 -1.74
C ARG A 82 15.90 -2.58 -1.21
N GLN A 83 16.02 -2.90 0.08
CA GLN A 83 15.24 -3.96 0.71
C GLN A 83 13.75 -3.57 0.75
N ALA A 84 13.41 -2.33 1.10
CA ALA A 84 12.03 -1.84 1.05
C ALA A 84 11.43 -1.94 -0.36
N ALA A 85 12.19 -1.52 -1.39
CA ALA A 85 11.76 -1.62 -2.79
C ALA A 85 11.54 -3.08 -3.22
N GLN A 86 12.48 -3.98 -2.91
CA GLN A 86 12.36 -5.40 -3.23
C GLN A 86 11.19 -6.05 -2.49
N GLN A 87 11.00 -5.73 -1.21
CA GLN A 87 9.94 -6.29 -0.41
C GLN A 87 8.56 -5.88 -0.95
N ARG A 88 8.40 -4.62 -1.36
CA ARG A 88 7.15 -4.06 -1.84
C ARG A 88 6.79 -4.41 -3.28
N PHE A 89 7.77 -4.38 -4.18
CA PHE A 89 7.53 -4.51 -5.62
C PHE A 89 8.06 -5.82 -6.21
N GLY A 90 8.89 -6.56 -5.47
CA GLY A 90 9.48 -7.83 -5.94
C GLY A 90 8.48 -8.98 -6.02
N ALA A 91 7.59 -9.12 -5.04
CA ALA A 91 6.64 -10.22 -5.01
C ALA A 91 5.55 -10.15 -6.09
N ALA A 92 5.11 -8.93 -6.44
CA ALA A 92 4.08 -8.74 -7.47
C ALA A 92 4.56 -9.08 -8.89
N ALA A 93 5.87 -8.94 -9.17
CA ALA A 93 6.44 -9.25 -10.48
C ALA A 93 6.66 -10.76 -10.69
N ALA A 94 6.94 -11.51 -9.62
CA ALA A 94 7.08 -12.96 -9.64
C ALA A 94 5.74 -13.68 -9.87
N ALA A 95 4.61 -13.12 -9.41
CA ALA A 95 3.28 -13.69 -9.67
C ALA A 95 2.83 -13.53 -11.15
N ALA A 96 3.32 -12.51 -11.88
CA ALA A 96 2.90 -12.21 -13.25
C ALA A 96 3.73 -12.94 -14.34
N LYS A 97 4.97 -13.31 -14.02
CA LYS A 97 5.81 -14.16 -14.86
C LYS A 97 5.89 -15.48 -14.13
N GLY A 98 5.22 -16.54 -14.60
CA GLY A 98 5.24 -17.89 -14.01
C GLY A 98 6.64 -18.51 -13.95
N ALA A 99 7.51 -17.91 -13.13
CA ALA A 99 8.86 -18.31 -12.86
C ALA A 99 8.83 -19.19 -11.60
N VAL A 100 9.61 -20.27 -11.69
CA VAL A 100 9.96 -21.27 -10.68
C VAL A 100 9.85 -20.73 -9.25
N PRO A 101 9.28 -21.49 -8.29
CA PRO A 101 9.08 -21.02 -6.92
C PRO A 101 10.42 -20.55 -6.34
N ASP A 102 10.52 -19.25 -6.07
CA ASP A 102 11.53 -18.71 -5.18
C ASP A 102 11.12 -19.19 -3.78
N ASP A 103 12.04 -19.80 -3.02
CA ASP A 103 11.85 -20.23 -1.62
C ASP A 103 11.63 -19.04 -0.65
N GLY A 104 11.45 -17.84 -1.21
CA GLY A 104 11.04 -16.64 -0.50
C GLY A 104 9.57 -16.73 -0.05
N PRO A 105 9.21 -16.01 1.01
CA PRO A 105 7.86 -16.07 1.54
C PRO A 105 6.86 -15.52 0.51
N THR A 106 5.78 -16.27 0.26
CA THR A 106 4.74 -15.89 -0.72
C THR A 106 4.06 -14.60 -0.27
N ARG A 107 4.05 -13.56 -1.12
CA ARG A 107 3.42 -12.26 -0.79
C ARG A 107 2.44 -11.80 -1.86
N ARG A 108 1.43 -11.03 -1.45
CA ARG A 108 0.46 -10.40 -2.36
C ARG A 108 -0.05 -9.06 -1.82
N VAL A 109 -0.66 -8.27 -2.70
CA VAL A 109 -1.22 -6.96 -2.35
C VAL A 109 -2.74 -7.08 -2.22
N LEU A 110 -3.26 -6.72 -1.05
CA LEU A 110 -4.70 -6.57 -0.81
C LEU A 110 -5.15 -5.18 -1.26
N ARG A 111 -6.12 -5.14 -2.18
CA ARG A 111 -6.73 -3.96 -2.78
C ARG A 111 -8.07 -4.36 -3.45
N PRO A 112 -9.02 -3.43 -3.64
CA PRO A 112 -9.04 -2.06 -3.14
C PRO A 112 -9.36 -2.02 -1.64
N LEU A 113 -8.61 -1.21 -0.86
CA LEU A 113 -8.87 -1.02 0.57
C LEU A 113 -9.14 0.46 0.88
N HIS A 114 -9.95 0.70 1.89
CA HIS A 114 -10.24 2.01 2.47
C HIS A 114 -10.48 1.85 3.99
N ALA A 115 -10.55 2.99 4.69
CA ALA A 115 -10.62 3.08 6.15
C ALA A 115 -11.72 2.27 6.85
N PHE A 116 -12.71 1.76 6.09
CA PHE A 116 -13.85 1.00 6.60
C PHE A 116 -13.77 -0.50 6.31
N ASN A 117 -13.17 -0.93 5.17
CA ASN A 117 -13.10 -2.35 4.81
C ASN A 117 -11.75 -3.00 5.14
N GLU A 118 -10.70 -2.20 5.36
CA GLU A 118 -9.33 -2.70 5.49
C GLU A 118 -9.13 -3.68 6.65
N MET A 119 -9.79 -3.43 7.80
CA MET A 119 -9.66 -4.28 8.97
C MET A 119 -10.40 -5.61 8.81
N GLU A 120 -11.55 -5.60 8.14
CA GLU A 120 -12.30 -6.83 7.81
C GLU A 120 -11.53 -7.67 6.78
N ALA A 121 -10.93 -7.03 5.78
CA ALA A 121 -10.06 -7.70 4.82
C ALA A 121 -8.85 -8.34 5.52
N LEU A 122 -8.19 -7.62 6.43
CA LEU A 122 -7.07 -8.15 7.20
C LEU A 122 -7.49 -9.29 8.13
N GLU A 123 -8.64 -9.20 8.79
CA GLU A 123 -9.15 -10.27 9.64
C GLU A 123 -9.42 -11.54 8.83
N LYS A 124 -10.12 -11.42 7.69
CA LYS A 124 -10.40 -12.53 6.80
C LYS A 124 -9.13 -13.21 6.31
N GLU A 125 -8.17 -12.42 5.83
CA GLU A 125 -6.93 -12.98 5.28
C GLU A 125 -5.98 -13.47 6.40
N GLY A 126 -6.02 -12.85 7.58
CA GLY A 126 -5.29 -13.30 8.77
C GLY A 126 -5.68 -14.70 9.23
N ARG A 127 -6.95 -15.06 9.13
CA ARG A 127 -7.42 -16.44 9.39
C ARG A 127 -6.88 -17.46 8.39
N ARG A 128 -6.59 -17.03 7.16
CA ARG A 128 -5.99 -17.84 6.08
C ARG A 128 -4.46 -17.79 6.09
N GLY A 129 -3.86 -17.31 7.19
CA GLY A 129 -2.41 -17.26 7.35
C GLY A 129 -1.72 -16.10 6.65
N TRP A 130 -2.45 -15.06 6.22
CA TRP A 130 -1.84 -13.89 5.60
C TRP A 130 -1.66 -12.77 6.62
N HIS A 131 -0.43 -12.32 6.83
CA HIS A 131 -0.15 -11.19 7.71
C HIS A 131 0.39 -9.98 6.97
N ALA A 132 -0.10 -8.79 7.34
CA ALA A 132 0.43 -7.55 6.80
C ALA A 132 1.90 -7.35 7.19
N VAL A 133 2.70 -6.90 6.22
CA VAL A 133 4.13 -6.60 6.37
C VAL A 133 4.48 -5.18 5.92
N ASP A 134 3.62 -4.57 5.10
CA ASP A 134 3.70 -3.16 4.70
C ASP A 134 2.28 -2.67 4.34
N TYR A 135 2.09 -1.37 4.25
CA TYR A 135 0.80 -0.78 3.86
C TYR A 135 0.98 0.60 3.23
N GLY A 136 -0.03 1.01 2.46
CA GLY A 136 -0.22 2.37 2.00
C GLY A 136 -1.62 2.85 2.34
N TYR A 137 -2.00 4.03 1.83
CA TYR A 137 -3.33 4.60 2.10
C TYR A 137 -4.51 3.70 1.69
N LEU A 138 -4.37 2.93 0.61
CA LEU A 138 -5.46 2.14 0.01
C LEU A 138 -5.07 0.68 -0.29
N PHE A 139 -3.98 0.19 0.31
CA PHE A 139 -3.55 -1.19 0.12
C PHE A 139 -2.77 -1.71 1.33
N HIS A 140 -2.74 -3.03 1.49
CA HIS A 140 -1.83 -3.73 2.41
C HIS A 140 -1.01 -4.74 1.62
N LEU A 141 0.28 -4.84 1.93
CA LEU A 141 1.13 -5.93 1.47
C LEU A 141 1.09 -7.02 2.53
N VAL A 142 0.71 -8.23 2.14
CA VAL A 142 0.62 -9.39 3.04
C VAL A 142 1.57 -10.50 2.62
N GLU A 143 2.02 -11.26 3.60
CA GLU A 143 2.92 -12.41 3.48
C GLU A 143 2.24 -13.66 4.05
N ALA A 144 2.42 -14.80 3.38
CA ALA A 144 1.85 -16.08 3.79
C ALA A 144 2.62 -16.68 4.96
N SER A 145 1.89 -17.29 5.88
CA SER A 145 2.37 -17.94 7.09
C SER A 145 1.51 -19.19 7.36
N PRO A 146 2.07 -20.25 7.97
CA PRO A 146 1.30 -21.42 8.36
C PRO A 146 0.31 -21.14 9.51
N ASP A 147 0.48 -20.03 10.22
CA ASP A 147 -0.29 -19.70 11.42
C ASP A 147 -1.30 -18.58 11.16
N LYS A 148 -2.38 -18.53 11.95
CA LYS A 148 -3.35 -17.43 11.97
C LYS A 148 -2.76 -16.15 12.54
N TRP A 149 -3.26 -15.03 12.05
CA TRP A 149 -2.84 -13.69 12.48
C TRP A 149 -4.03 -12.79 12.78
N GLU A 150 -3.84 -11.94 13.78
CA GLU A 150 -4.72 -10.80 14.04
C GLU A 150 -4.05 -9.49 13.64
N HIS A 151 -4.87 -8.52 13.23
CA HIS A 151 -4.42 -7.17 12.92
C HIS A 151 -5.20 -6.14 13.72
N ARG A 152 -4.56 -5.02 14.03
CA ARG A 152 -5.21 -3.90 14.72
C ARG A 152 -4.70 -2.57 14.22
N ARG A 153 -5.63 -1.64 13.96
CA ARG A 153 -5.33 -0.23 13.66
C ARG A 153 -5.44 0.63 14.91
N LEU A 154 -4.48 1.52 15.12
CA LEU A 154 -4.55 2.58 16.12
C LEU A 154 -4.34 3.94 15.48
N TRP A 155 -5.30 4.84 15.71
CA TRP A 155 -5.15 6.26 15.42
C TRP A 155 -4.25 6.90 16.50
N TRP A 156 -3.19 7.60 16.09
CA TRP A 156 -2.24 8.29 16.98
C TRP A 156 -1.73 7.46 18.19
N PRO A 157 -0.89 6.44 17.99
CA PRO A 157 -0.40 5.60 19.07
C PRO A 157 0.61 6.34 19.97
N SER A 158 0.15 6.80 21.14
CA SER A 158 1.03 7.31 22.20
C SER A 158 2.06 6.24 22.63
N ARG A 159 3.24 6.65 23.10
CA ARG A 159 4.31 5.70 23.53
C ARG A 159 3.81 4.65 24.52
N ARG A 160 2.93 5.06 25.45
CA ARG A 160 2.31 4.15 26.43
C ARG A 160 1.43 3.08 25.77
N ARG A 161 0.61 3.46 24.79
CA ARG A 161 -0.26 2.50 24.07
C ARG A 161 0.56 1.51 23.23
N ARG A 162 1.67 1.95 22.63
CA ARG A 162 2.58 1.08 21.87
C ARG A 162 3.18 0.00 22.76
N ARG A 163 3.77 0.40 23.89
CA ARG A 163 4.38 -0.54 24.84
C ARG A 163 3.38 -1.58 25.34
N ALA A 164 2.15 -1.16 25.67
CA ALA A 164 1.11 -2.08 26.13
C ALA A 164 0.67 -3.10 25.06
N LEU A 165 0.81 -2.77 23.77
CA LEU A 165 0.57 -3.69 22.67
C LEU A 165 1.74 -4.65 22.48
N GLU A 166 2.97 -4.14 22.50
CA GLU A 166 4.20 -4.94 22.43
C GLU A 166 4.24 -6.00 23.56
N GLU A 167 3.90 -5.61 24.79
CA GLU A 167 3.79 -6.53 25.95
C GLU A 167 2.75 -7.64 25.75
N ARG A 168 1.77 -7.43 24.87
CA ARG A 168 0.71 -8.39 24.53
C ARG A 168 1.02 -9.19 23.26
N GLY A 169 2.27 -9.11 22.77
CA GLY A 169 2.74 -9.83 21.58
C GLY A 169 2.35 -9.17 20.25
N TRP A 170 1.96 -7.90 20.25
CA TRP A 170 1.67 -7.18 19.02
C TRP A 170 2.93 -6.53 18.45
N GLU A 171 3.19 -6.79 17.17
CA GLU A 171 4.28 -6.21 16.41
C GLU A 171 3.78 -5.02 15.59
N LEU A 172 4.52 -3.91 15.64
CA LEU A 172 4.24 -2.74 14.81
C LEU A 172 4.63 -3.02 13.36
N ILE A 173 3.72 -2.71 12.43
CA ILE A 173 4.03 -2.66 11.00
C ILE A 173 4.49 -1.23 10.69
N VAL A 174 5.75 -1.10 10.27
CA VAL A 174 6.33 0.19 9.89
C VAL A 174 6.14 0.35 8.38
N PRO A 175 5.36 1.36 7.93
CA PRO A 175 5.16 1.58 6.51
C PRO A 175 6.47 2.07 5.88
N SER A 176 6.78 1.57 4.69
CA SER A 176 8.08 1.89 4.07
C SER A 176 8.21 3.34 3.59
N ASP A 177 7.10 3.98 3.21
CA ASP A 177 7.13 5.12 2.26
C ASP A 177 6.26 6.33 2.67
N PHE A 178 5.61 6.32 3.84
CA PHE A 178 4.82 7.50 4.26
C PHE A 178 4.70 7.61 5.77
N ASP A 179 4.60 8.85 6.26
CA ASP A 179 4.24 9.12 7.65
C ASP A 179 2.72 9.00 7.80
N SER A 180 2.30 7.94 8.49
CA SER A 180 0.90 7.60 8.64
C SER A 180 0.34 8.15 9.96
N PRO A 181 -0.81 8.84 9.97
CA PRO A 181 -1.43 9.29 11.22
C PRO A 181 -2.03 8.14 12.05
N TRP A 182 -2.12 6.93 11.46
CA TRP A 182 -2.47 5.68 12.14
C TRP A 182 -1.34 4.65 12.01
N ALA A 183 -1.32 3.68 12.92
CA ALA A 183 -0.40 2.54 12.86
C ALA A 183 -1.18 1.22 12.83
N TYR A 184 -0.66 0.26 12.07
CA TYR A 184 -1.12 -1.12 12.10
C TYR A 184 -0.21 -1.98 12.93
N TYR A 185 -0.82 -2.92 13.64
CA TYR A 185 -0.16 -3.94 14.43
C TYR A 185 -0.61 -5.30 13.95
N LYS A 186 0.28 -6.30 14.08
CA LYS A 186 -0.03 -7.71 13.82
C LYS A 186 0.32 -8.54 15.04
N ARG A 187 -0.35 -9.66 15.22
CA ARG A 187 -0.05 -10.63 16.26
C ARG A 187 -0.32 -12.05 15.74
N ARG A 188 0.65 -12.94 15.95
CA ARG A 188 0.50 -14.37 15.62
C ARG A 188 -0.33 -15.06 16.69
N LEU A 189 -1.20 -15.98 16.28
CA LEU A 189 -2.07 -16.74 17.20
C LEU A 189 -1.56 -18.16 17.52
N ASP A 190 -0.50 -18.63 16.85
CA ASP A 190 0.03 -20.01 16.98
C ASP A 190 -1.04 -21.10 16.71
N GLU A 191 -2.09 -20.75 15.96
CA GLU A 191 -3.12 -21.66 15.46
C GLU A 191 -2.91 -21.89 13.96
N PRO A 192 -3.12 -23.09 13.42
CA PRO A 192 -2.94 -23.34 11.99
C PRO A 192 -3.92 -22.51 11.16
N ALA A 193 -3.44 -21.98 10.03
CA ALA A 193 -4.26 -21.24 9.07
C ALA A 193 -5.44 -22.08 8.55
N ASP A 194 -6.58 -21.42 8.33
CA ASP A 194 -7.74 -22.06 7.71
C ASP A 194 -7.41 -22.40 6.25
N PRO A 195 -7.81 -23.59 5.76
CA PRO A 195 -7.63 -23.96 4.36
C PRO A 195 -8.39 -23.00 3.43
N ASP A 196 -7.82 -22.78 2.24
CA ASP A 196 -8.36 -21.89 1.19
C ASP A 196 -9.73 -22.29 0.65
#